data_AF-A0AAW2DA39-F1
#
_entry.id   AF-A0AAW2DA39-F1
#
_cell.length_a   1.000
_cell.length_b   1.000
_cell.length_c   1.000
_cell.angle_alpha   90.00
_cell.angle_beta   90.00
_cell.angle_gamma   90.00
#
_symmetry.space_group_name_H-M   'P 1'
#
loop_
_entity.id
_entity.type
_entity.pdbx_description
1 polymer ?
#
loop_
_entity_poly.entity_id
_entity_poly.type
_entity_poly.pdbx_seq_one_letter_code
_entity_poly.pdbx_strand_id
1 'polypeptide(L)'
;MEDLIPILLQFVRSRQKPGGYVVLAAHNARSFDVPFLRSEFTRCKAEFPSNWLFVDTLTLAREMMKSKGEKSTSISLQALRQSFEIPLTGKAHRAMADVDLLSIILPRLTFVLKWSISDLIMKSFLPSDSPKSKKKSFR
;
A
#
# COMPACT_ATOMS: atom_id res chain seq x y z
N MET A 1 -3.10 -12.49 21.03
CA MET A 1 -2.92 -11.33 20.14
C MET A 1 -4.20 -10.53 20.21
N GLU A 2 -4.12 -9.23 20.48
CA GLU A 2 -5.30 -8.37 20.60
C GLU A 2 -6.00 -8.21 19.23
N ASP A 3 -7.32 -8.02 19.26
CA ASP A 3 -8.12 -7.78 18.05
C ASP A 3 -7.97 -6.32 17.61
N LEU A 4 -7.07 -6.09 16.66
CA LEU A 4 -6.78 -4.75 16.14
C LEU A 4 -7.73 -4.30 15.02
N ILE A 5 -8.51 -5.21 14.41
CA ILE A 5 -9.43 -4.86 13.32
C ILE A 5 -10.53 -3.88 13.76
N PRO A 6 -11.20 -4.06 14.92
CA PRO A 6 -12.17 -3.06 15.40
C PRO A 6 -11.55 -1.67 15.60
N ILE A 7 -10.31 -1.60 16.11
CA ILE A 7 -9.58 -0.35 16.32
C ILE A 7 -9.23 0.30 14.97
N LEU A 8 -8.78 -0.48 14.00
CA LEU A 8 -8.50 0.00 12.64
C LEU A 8 -9.76 0.57 11.98
N LEU A 9 -10.89 -0.15 12.08
CA LEU A 9 -12.18 0.30 11.53
C LEU A 9 -12.63 1.62 12.17
N GLN A 10 -12.52 1.75 13.49
CA GLN A 10 -12.83 2.99 14.20
C GLN A 10 -11.90 4.14 13.79
N PHE A 11 -10.59 3.87 13.69
CA PHE A 11 -9.58 4.84 13.30
C PHE A 11 -9.88 5.42 11.91
N VAL A 12 -10.16 4.57 10.92
CA VAL A 12 -10.49 5.00 9.56
C VAL A 12 -11.84 5.72 9.53
N ARG A 13 -12.87 5.19 10.21
CA ARG A 13 -14.19 5.83 10.26
C ARG A 13 -14.15 7.25 10.79
N SER A 14 -13.28 7.54 11.77
CA SER A 14 -13.12 8.90 12.32
C SER A 14 -12.44 9.90 11.38
N ARG A 15 -11.83 9.45 10.28
CA ARG A 15 -11.03 10.29 9.35
C ARG A 15 -11.56 10.26 7.91
N GLN A 16 -12.37 9.28 7.55
CA GLN A 16 -12.90 9.18 6.19
C GLN A 16 -13.88 10.32 5.87
N LYS A 17 -13.85 10.79 4.62
CA LYS A 17 -14.82 11.78 4.14
C LYS A 17 -16.17 11.11 3.85
N PRO A 18 -17.31 11.72 4.19
CA PRO A 18 -18.62 11.20 3.81
C PRO A 18 -18.73 10.98 2.30
N GLY A 19 -19.20 9.81 1.89
CA GLY A 19 -19.38 9.44 0.47
C GLY A 19 -18.09 9.21 -0.32
N GLY A 20 -16.91 9.27 0.31
CA GLY A 20 -15.62 9.09 -0.36
C GLY A 20 -15.08 7.66 -0.32
N TYR A 21 -14.09 7.40 -1.18
CA TYR A 21 -13.23 6.22 -1.08
C TYR A 21 -12.18 6.40 0.01
N VAL A 22 -11.83 5.30 0.67
CA VAL A 22 -10.62 5.20 1.50
C VAL A 22 -9.58 4.47 0.68
N VAL A 23 -8.44 5.11 0.41
CA VAL A 23 -7.34 4.50 -0.33
C VAL A 23 -6.20 4.20 0.63
N LEU A 24 -5.90 2.91 0.80
CA LEU A 24 -4.78 2.42 1.61
C LEU A 24 -3.59 2.08 0.72
N ALA A 25 -2.48 2.78 0.92
CA ALA A 25 -1.26 2.56 0.14
C ALA A 25 -0.28 1.66 0.89
N ALA A 26 0.30 0.68 0.19
CA ALA A 26 1.41 -0.11 0.69
C ALA A 26 2.41 -0.41 -0.45
N HIS A 27 3.63 -0.80 -0.08
CA HIS A 27 4.66 -1.19 -1.02
C HIS A 27 4.71 -2.71 -1.14
N ASN A 28 4.33 -3.26 -2.29
CA ASN A 28 4.04 -4.69 -2.49
C ASN A 28 2.71 -5.14 -1.85
N ALA A 29 1.73 -4.23 -1.82
CA ALA A 29 0.43 -4.42 -1.18
C ALA A 29 -0.28 -5.71 -1.63
N ARG A 30 -0.25 -6.02 -2.94
CA ARG A 30 -0.96 -7.16 -3.52
C ARG A 30 -0.43 -8.50 -3.03
N SER A 31 0.86 -8.57 -2.71
CA SER A 31 1.53 -9.83 -2.35
C SER A 31 1.70 -10.01 -0.85
N PHE A 32 1.63 -8.94 -0.05
CA PHE A 32 1.90 -9.00 1.38
C PHE A 32 0.79 -8.38 2.25
N ASP A 33 0.67 -7.05 2.24
CA ASP A 33 -0.18 -6.33 3.19
C ASP A 33 -1.66 -6.69 3.06
N VAL A 34 -2.18 -6.77 1.83
CA VAL A 34 -3.60 -7.08 1.59
C VAL A 34 -3.93 -8.52 1.98
N PRO A 35 -3.18 -9.56 1.59
CA PRO A 35 -3.39 -10.91 2.09
C PRO A 35 -3.33 -11.02 3.62
N PHE A 36 -2.37 -10.36 4.27
CA PHE A 36 -2.25 -10.34 5.74
C PHE A 36 -3.47 -9.66 6.39
N LEU A 37 -3.86 -8.49 5.90
CA LEU A 37 -5.02 -7.78 6.42
C LEU A 37 -6.30 -8.61 6.21
N ARG A 38 -6.44 -9.30 5.07
CA ARG A 38 -7.56 -10.22 4.81
C ARG A 38 -7.64 -11.36 5.81
N SER A 39 -6.50 -11.95 6.20
CA SER A 39 -6.50 -12.98 7.24
C SER A 39 -6.96 -12.43 8.58
N GLU A 40 -6.56 -11.20 8.93
CA GLU A 40 -6.96 -10.58 10.20
C GLU A 40 -8.45 -10.19 10.23
N PHE A 41 -8.99 -9.67 9.12
CA PHE A 41 -10.44 -9.44 8.99
C PHE A 41 -11.24 -10.74 9.11
N THR A 42 -10.78 -11.81 8.46
CA THR A 42 -11.41 -13.14 8.55
C THR A 42 -11.35 -13.67 9.99
N ARG A 43 -10.19 -13.55 10.65
CA ARG A 43 -9.98 -13.96 12.05
C ARG A 43 -10.93 -13.22 13.00
N CYS A 44 -11.13 -11.93 12.77
CA CYS A 44 -12.04 -11.08 13.56
C CYS A 44 -13.52 -11.20 13.13
N LYS A 45 -13.86 -12.05 12.15
CA LYS A 45 -15.21 -12.16 11.57
C LYS A 45 -15.77 -10.81 11.09
N ALA A 46 -14.90 -9.94 10.57
CA ALA A 46 -15.24 -8.63 10.06
C ALA A 46 -15.17 -8.61 8.53
N GLU A 47 -15.97 -7.75 7.92
CA GLU A 47 -15.95 -7.51 6.48
C GLU A 47 -15.15 -6.25 6.15
N PHE A 48 -14.50 -6.24 4.98
CA PHE A 48 -13.92 -5.01 4.45
C PHE A 48 -15.04 -4.06 4.05
N PRO A 49 -14.94 -2.76 4.41
CA PRO A 49 -15.85 -1.76 3.86
C PRO A 49 -15.70 -1.69 2.33
N SER A 50 -16.84 -1.61 1.62
CA SER A 50 -16.88 -1.65 0.16
C SER A 50 -16.21 -0.44 -0.53
N ASN A 51 -16.03 0.66 0.21
CA ASN A 51 -15.35 1.85 -0.26
C ASN A 51 -13.83 1.86 0.03
N TRP A 52 -13.26 0.77 0.53
CA TRP A 52 -11.82 0.64 0.75
C TRP A 52 -11.13 0.10 -0.48
N LEU A 53 -10.19 0.89 -1.00
CA LEU A 53 -9.35 0.59 -2.14
C LEU A 53 -7.88 0.52 -1.71
N PHE A 54 -7.08 -0.25 -2.44
CA PHE A 54 -5.66 -0.41 -2.16
C PHE A 54 -4.81 0.03 -3.33
N VAL A 55 -3.69 0.72 -3.05
CA VAL A 55 -2.68 1.08 -4.05
C VAL A 55 -1.40 0.32 -3.75
N ASP A 56 -0.87 -0.37 -4.77
CA ASP A 56 0.41 -1.05 -4.69
C ASP A 56 1.51 -0.19 -5.32
N THR A 57 2.24 0.54 -4.48
CA THR A 57 3.28 1.48 -4.95
C THR A 57 4.45 0.80 -5.65
N LEU A 58 4.64 -0.52 -5.48
CA LEU A 58 5.64 -1.27 -6.23
C LEU A 58 5.27 -1.33 -7.72
N THR A 59 3.98 -1.41 -8.04
CA THR A 59 3.50 -1.38 -9.43
C THR A 59 3.63 0.01 -10.05
N LEU A 60 3.32 1.06 -9.28
CA LEU A 60 3.52 2.46 -9.68
C LEU A 60 5.00 2.75 -9.95
N ALA A 61 5.90 2.27 -9.08
CA ALA A 61 7.33 2.38 -9.30
C ALA A 61 7.78 1.73 -10.61
N ARG A 62 7.26 0.54 -10.97
CA ARG A 62 7.55 -0.07 -12.27
C ARG A 62 7.06 0.77 -13.44
N GLU A 63 5.88 1.37 -13.34
CA GLU A 63 5.34 2.23 -14.39
C GLU A 63 6.19 3.49 -14.55
N MET A 64 6.65 4.09 -13.45
CA MET A 64 7.57 5.23 -13.47
C MET A 64 8.89 4.88 -14.16
N MET A 65 9.46 3.71 -13.86
CA MET A 65 10.69 3.23 -14.50
C MET A 65 10.52 3.08 -16.00
N LYS A 66 9.39 2.48 -16.43
CA LYS A 66 9.04 2.36 -17.84
C LYS A 66 8.88 3.73 -18.51
N SER A 67 8.23 4.70 -17.86
CA SER A 67 8.05 6.04 -18.42
C SER A 67 9.36 6.81 -18.57
N LYS A 68 10.36 6.51 -17.74
CA LYS A 68 11.72 7.08 -17.86
C LYS A 68 12.62 6.36 -18.87
N GLY A 69 12.17 5.23 -19.44
CA GLY A 69 13.00 4.40 -20.31
C GLY A 69 14.11 3.63 -19.59
N GLU A 70 14.08 3.59 -18.26
CA GLU A 70 15.09 2.93 -17.44
C GLU A 70 14.74 1.44 -17.26
N LYS A 71 15.61 0.54 -17.73
CA LYS A 71 15.34 -0.91 -17.74
C LYS A 71 15.73 -1.66 -16.46
N SER A 72 16.53 -1.06 -15.57
CA SER A 72 17.15 -1.81 -14.47
C SER A 72 17.60 -0.96 -13.27
N THR A 73 16.66 -0.39 -12.53
CA THR A 73 16.94 -0.04 -11.12
C THR A 73 16.04 -0.85 -10.20
N SER A 74 16.57 -1.17 -9.02
CA SER A 74 15.76 -1.78 -7.96
C SER A 74 14.61 -0.83 -7.64
N ILE A 75 13.40 -1.39 -7.57
CA ILE A 75 12.17 -0.66 -7.23
C ILE A 75 11.74 -0.91 -5.79
N SER A 76 12.63 -1.48 -4.96
CA SER A 76 12.36 -1.64 -3.54
C SER A 76 12.17 -0.28 -2.87
N LEU A 77 11.44 -0.25 -1.75
CA LEU A 77 11.20 0.98 -1.00
C LEU A 77 12.52 1.72 -0.67
N GLN A 78 13.57 0.97 -0.31
CA GLN A 78 14.90 1.51 -0.04
C GLN A 78 15.60 2.07 -1.29
N ALA A 79 15.45 1.40 -2.45
CA ALA A 79 16.04 1.88 -3.68
C ALA A 79 15.32 3.14 -4.19
N LEU A 80 13.99 3.21 -4.03
CA LEU A 80 13.21 4.43 -4.28
C LEU A 80 13.61 5.56 -3.34
N ARG A 81 13.87 5.28 -2.06
CA ARG A 81 14.42 6.27 -1.12
C ARG A 81 15.71 6.87 -1.65
N GLN A 82 16.63 6.02 -2.11
CA GLN A 82 17.93 6.45 -2.63
C GLN A 82 17.78 7.26 -3.93
N SER A 83 16.96 6.80 -4.88
CA SER A 83 16.77 7.49 -6.17
C SER A 83 16.06 8.84 -6.03
N PHE A 84 15.23 8.99 -5.00
CA PHE A 84 14.59 10.25 -4.64
C PHE A 84 15.41 11.06 -3.62
N GLU A 85 16.60 10.62 -3.23
CA GLU A 85 17.47 11.35 -2.28
C GLU A 85 16.75 11.67 -0.95
N ILE A 86 15.90 10.77 -0.47
CA ILE A 86 15.15 10.95 0.78
C ILE A 86 16.05 10.55 1.96
N PRO A 87 16.26 11.43 2.97
CA PRO A 87 17.04 11.08 4.15
C PRO A 87 16.47 9.85 4.87
N LEU A 88 17.33 9.00 5.40
CA LEU A 88 16.88 7.88 6.23
C LEU A 88 16.50 8.42 7.61
N THR A 89 15.25 8.22 8.02
CA THR A 89 14.78 8.51 9.38
C THR A 89 14.52 7.18 10.11
N GLY A 90 15.16 6.98 11.25
CA GLY A 90 14.98 5.77 12.07
C GLY A 90 15.60 4.48 11.51
N LYS A 91 15.20 3.34 12.07
CA LYS A 91 15.69 2.01 11.68
C LYS A 91 14.75 1.41 10.62
N ALA A 92 15.30 1.07 9.45
CA ALA A 92 14.57 0.38 8.38
C ALA A 92 13.90 -0.92 8.89
N HIS A 93 12.77 -1.31 8.27
CA HIS A 93 11.97 -2.50 8.61
C HIS A 93 11.16 -2.39 9.91
N ARG A 94 10.89 -1.16 10.37
CA ARG A 94 9.82 -0.90 11.34
C ARG A 94 8.61 -0.41 10.56
N ALA A 95 7.43 -0.95 10.86
CA ALA A 95 6.20 -0.59 10.18
C ALA A 95 5.99 0.93 10.08
N MET A 96 6.25 1.67 11.16
CA MET A 96 6.16 3.14 11.14
C MET A 96 7.17 3.80 10.21
N ALA A 97 8.45 3.39 10.25
CA ALA A 97 9.48 3.97 9.40
C ALA A 97 9.21 3.70 7.90
N ASP A 98 8.69 2.51 7.58
CA ASP A 98 8.30 2.17 6.20
C ASP A 98 7.09 2.99 5.75
N VAL A 99 6.11 3.25 6.64
CA VAL A 99 4.95 4.13 6.37
C VAL A 99 5.39 5.58 6.18
N ASP A 100 6.26 6.10 7.04
CA ASP A 100 6.79 7.48 6.93
C ASP A 100 7.50 7.67 5.59
N LEU A 101 8.35 6.72 5.21
CA LEU A 101 9.04 6.75 3.93
C LEU A 101 8.05 6.64 2.75
N LEU A 102 7.06 5.75 2.85
CA LEU A 102 6.05 5.57 1.82
C LEU A 102 5.20 6.83 1.62
N SER A 103 4.91 7.58 2.70
CA SER A 103 4.16 8.84 2.66
C SER A 103 4.86 9.92 1.83
N ILE A 104 6.19 9.87 1.74
CA ILE A 104 7.02 10.77 0.92
C ILE A 104 7.13 10.23 -0.52
N ILE A 105 7.28 8.91 -0.68
CA ILE A 105 7.47 8.27 -1.99
C ILE A 105 6.22 8.34 -2.85
N LEU A 106 5.03 8.07 -2.30
CA LEU A 106 3.80 8.01 -3.08
C LEU A 106 3.51 9.32 -3.85
N PRO A 107 3.55 10.52 -3.22
CA PRO A 107 3.38 11.78 -3.94
C PRO A 107 4.43 12.00 -5.05
N ARG A 108 5.69 11.58 -4.83
CA ARG A 108 6.75 11.70 -5.84
C ARG A 108 6.50 10.79 -7.03
N LEU A 109 6.05 9.56 -6.80
CA LEU A 109 5.65 8.63 -7.86
C LEU A 109 4.51 9.23 -8.69
N THR A 110 3.44 9.70 -8.05
CA THR A 110 2.29 10.28 -8.74
C THR A 110 2.65 11.55 -9.51
N PHE A 111 3.57 12.36 -8.97
CA PHE A 111 4.07 13.55 -9.65
C PHE A 111 4.83 13.21 -10.93
N VAL A 112 5.79 12.27 -10.86
CA VAL A 112 6.57 11.85 -12.04
C VAL A 112 5.68 11.21 -13.10
N LEU A 113 4.70 10.42 -12.68
CA LEU A 113 3.73 9.78 -13.56
C LEU A 113 2.68 10.75 -14.12
N LYS A 114 2.62 11.99 -13.62
CA LYS A 114 1.59 13.00 -13.94
C LYS A 114 0.17 12.49 -13.66
N TRP A 115 0.00 11.75 -12.57
CA TRP A 115 -1.29 11.17 -12.19
C TRP A 115 -2.12 12.13 -11.36
N SER A 116 -3.40 12.22 -11.72
CA SER A 116 -4.44 12.84 -10.91
C SER A 116 -4.92 11.90 -9.80
N ILE A 117 -5.76 12.43 -8.90
CA ILE A 117 -6.46 11.62 -7.90
C ILE A 117 -7.34 10.55 -8.58
N SER A 118 -7.95 10.88 -9.73
CA SER A 118 -8.78 9.93 -10.48
C SER A 118 -7.95 8.75 -10.99
N ASP A 119 -6.76 9.03 -11.53
CA ASP A 119 -5.83 7.98 -11.99
C ASP A 119 -5.42 7.06 -10.83
N LEU A 120 -5.15 7.63 -9.66
CA LEU A 120 -4.80 6.85 -8.46
C LEU A 120 -5.96 5.92 -8.05
N ILE A 121 -7.20 6.41 -8.08
CA ILE A 121 -8.39 5.59 -7.79
C ILE A 121 -8.55 4.48 -8.82
N MET A 122 -8.43 4.79 -10.12
CA MET A 122 -8.54 3.79 -11.20
C MET A 122 -7.44 2.73 -11.15
N LYS A 123 -6.26 3.07 -10.63
CA LYS A 123 -5.13 2.16 -10.45
C LYS A 123 -5.18 1.38 -9.14
N SER A 124 -6.10 1.75 -8.24
CA SER A 124 -6.34 1.02 -7.02
C SER A 124 -7.08 -0.29 -7.29
N PHE A 125 -7.11 -1.18 -6.31
CA PHE A 125 -7.79 -2.49 -6.41
C PHE A 125 -8.58 -2.80 -5.14
N LEU A 126 -9.60 -3.64 -5.25
CA LEU A 126 -10.36 -4.13 -4.11
C LEU A 126 -9.59 -5.24 -3.39
N PRO A 127 -9.82 -5.46 -2.08
CA PRO A 127 -9.26 -6.60 -1.36
C PRO A 127 -9.49 -7.93 -2.07
N SER A 128 -10.65 -8.11 -2.72
CA SER A 128 -11.04 -9.31 -3.46
C SER A 128 -10.10 -9.63 -4.61
N ASP A 129 -9.51 -8.61 -5.23
CA ASP A 129 -8.74 -8.71 -6.47
C ASP A 129 -7.30 -9.18 -6.22
N SER A 130 -6.84 -9.12 -4.97
CA SER A 130 -5.52 -9.65 -4.59
C SER A 130 -5.53 -11.18 -4.64
N PRO A 131 -4.45 -11.84 -5.13
CA PRO A 131 -4.35 -13.28 -5.08
C PRO A 131 -4.48 -13.78 -3.64
N LYS A 132 -5.31 -14.82 -3.42
CA LYS A 132 -5.42 -15.48 -2.11
C LYS A 132 -4.03 -15.98 -1.72
N SER A 133 -3.57 -15.68 -0.50
CA SER A 133 -2.33 -16.23 0.03
C SER A 133 -2.37 -17.75 -0.09
N LYS A 134 -1.40 -18.36 -0.78
CA LYS A 134 -1.19 -19.81 -0.70
C LYS A 134 -0.92 -20.15 0.77
N LYS A 135 -1.72 -21.04 1.37
CA LYS A 135 -1.39 -21.61 2.69
C LYS A 135 0.00 -22.23 2.58
N LYS A 136 1.00 -21.65 3.22
CA LYS A 136 2.26 -22.36 3.46
C LYS A 136 1.94 -23.47 4.46
N SER A 137 1.84 -24.70 3.95
CA SER A 137 1.92 -25.91 4.77
C SER A 137 3.28 -25.89 5.45
N PHE A 138 3.34 -25.50 6.72
CA PHE A 138 4.46 -25.90 7.56
C PHE A 138 4.32 -27.42 7.75
N ARG A 139 5.20 -28.18 7.09
CA ARG A 139 5.51 -29.56 7.47
C ARG A 139 6.64 -29.52 8.46
#